data_AF-A0A6V8CKS8-F1
#
_entry.id   AF-A0A6V8CKS8-F1
#
_cell.length_a   1.000
_cell.length_b   1.000
_cell.length_c   1.000
_cell.angle_alpha   90.00
_cell.angle_beta   90.00
_cell.angle_gamma   90.00
#
_symmetry.space_group_name_H-M   'P 1'
#
loop_
_entity.id
_entity.type
_entity.pdbx_description
1 polymer ?
#
loop_
_entity_poly.entity_id
_entity_poly.type
_entity_poly.pdbx_seq_one_letter_code
_entity_poly.pdbx_strand_id
1 'polypeptide(L)'
;MNWSKHELPRPGPAMLFPMAWSLLPLAVGILWGLVKGHGILSSSLMALGLLLSMASVAIGTQISPGRLDFIQIIPSPFVAIILLMQPPYLLAVVLCVTFWILDYRHAKLLSMGPFTVYRVEWSPQDALPVIPSAKYSRHTWAASPLFSVGEVKVKGIRINGITYLESTEILSWSESE
;
A
#
# COMPACT_ATOMS: atom_id res chain seq x y z
N MET A 1 -18.00 -20.45 -16.00
CA MET A 1 -16.55 -20.09 -15.92
C MET A 1 -16.00 -20.50 -14.58
N ASN A 2 -14.81 -21.11 -14.55
CA ASN A 2 -14.18 -21.59 -13.32
C ASN A 2 -13.21 -20.54 -12.78
N TRP A 3 -13.65 -19.81 -11.75
CA TRP A 3 -12.78 -18.91 -11.01
C TRP A 3 -11.74 -19.70 -10.22
N SER A 4 -10.45 -19.47 -10.46
CA SER A 4 -9.37 -20.04 -9.65
C SER A 4 -9.10 -19.13 -8.45
N LYS A 5 -9.07 -19.71 -7.25
CA LYS A 5 -8.66 -18.99 -6.03
C LYS A 5 -7.14 -18.82 -6.04
N HIS A 6 -6.68 -17.59 -5.94
CA HIS A 6 -5.26 -17.27 -5.76
C HIS A 6 -5.07 -16.49 -4.47
N GLU A 7 -4.09 -16.91 -3.67
CA GLU A 7 -3.68 -16.19 -2.48
C GLU A 7 -2.54 -15.23 -2.82
N LEU A 8 -2.74 -13.95 -2.52
CA LEU A 8 -1.72 -12.92 -2.67
C LEU A 8 -0.78 -12.97 -1.46
N PRO A 9 0.52 -12.69 -1.64
CA PRO A 9 1.47 -12.64 -0.55
C PRO A 9 1.07 -11.55 0.45
N ARG A 10 1.10 -11.89 1.74
CA ARG A 10 0.69 -10.99 2.83
C ARG A 10 1.90 -10.16 3.28
N PRO A 11 1.90 -8.82 3.14
CA PRO A 11 3.01 -7.98 3.56
C PRO A 11 3.11 -7.82 5.08
N GLY A 12 2.06 -8.17 5.83
CA GLY A 12 1.90 -7.88 7.26
C GLY A 12 3.15 -8.12 8.11
N PRO A 13 3.61 -9.37 8.32
CA PRO A 13 4.75 -9.64 9.21
C PRO A 13 6.06 -8.98 8.75
N ALA A 14 6.37 -9.06 7.45
CA ALA A 14 7.62 -8.55 6.89
C ALA A 14 7.74 -7.02 6.94
N MET A 15 6.62 -6.31 6.86
CA MET A 15 6.53 -4.86 6.93
C MET A 15 6.34 -4.37 8.38
N LEU A 16 5.43 -4.97 9.15
CA LEU A 16 5.10 -4.47 10.49
C LEU A 16 6.26 -4.62 11.48
N PHE A 17 7.16 -5.59 11.27
CA PHE A 17 8.35 -5.75 12.10
C PHE A 17 9.29 -4.53 12.00
N PRO A 18 9.84 -4.14 10.83
CA PRO A 18 10.64 -2.92 10.72
C PRO A 18 9.86 -1.65 11.08
N MET A 19 8.54 -1.61 10.86
CA MET A 19 7.70 -0.49 11.32
C MET A 19 7.73 -0.36 12.85
N ALA A 20 7.61 -1.46 13.59
CA ALA A 20 7.67 -1.43 15.04
C ALA A 20 9.06 -1.03 15.55
N TRP A 21 10.12 -1.53 14.90
CA TRP A 21 11.50 -1.16 15.22
C TRP A 21 11.82 0.31 14.97
N SER A 22 11.13 0.94 14.00
CA SER A 22 11.29 2.37 13.72
C SER A 22 10.95 3.26 14.93
N LEU A 23 10.08 2.81 15.85
CA LEU A 23 9.70 3.56 17.05
C LEU A 23 10.85 3.76 18.03
N LEU A 24 11.82 2.84 18.08
CA LEU A 24 12.94 2.93 19.02
C LEU A 24 13.82 4.16 18.76
N PRO A 25 14.44 4.33 17.59
CA PRO A 25 15.24 5.52 17.32
C PRO A 25 14.39 6.80 17.37
N LEU A 26 13.11 6.72 16.99
CA LEU A 26 12.18 7.85 17.04
C LEU A 26 11.94 8.33 18.49
N ALA A 27 11.56 7.42 19.38
CA ALA A 27 11.31 7.72 20.79
C ALA A 27 12.59 8.17 21.50
N VAL A 28 13.71 7.49 21.26
CA VAL A 28 15.01 7.88 21.83
C VAL A 28 15.42 9.26 21.32
N GLY A 29 15.24 9.57 20.04
CA GLY A 29 15.56 10.88 19.47
C GLY A 29 14.73 12.01 20.08
N ILE A 30 13.43 11.79 20.27
CA ILE A 30 12.51 12.76 20.90
C ILE A 30 12.89 12.98 22.37
N LEU A 31 13.03 11.90 23.15
CA LEU A 31 13.37 11.97 24.58
C LEU A 31 14.75 12.58 24.81
N TRP A 32 15.73 12.24 23.97
CA TRP A 32 17.07 12.82 24.05
C TRP A 32 17.04 14.33 23.82
N GLY A 33 16.29 14.79 22.80
CA GLY A 33 16.12 16.22 22.51
C GLY A 33 15.46 16.97 23.67
N LEU A 34 14.59 16.30 24.43
CA LEU A 34 13.92 16.87 25.60
C LEU A 34 14.85 16.97 26.83
N VAL A 35 15.65 15.94 27.10
CA VAL A 35 16.46 15.84 28.33
C VAL A 35 17.85 16.49 28.19
N LYS A 36 18.48 16.35 27.02
CA LYS A 36 19.88 16.77 26.78
C LYS A 36 19.99 17.96 25.82
N GLY A 37 18.86 18.49 25.35
CA GLY A 37 18.79 19.55 24.37
C GLY A 37 18.73 19.01 22.94
N HIS A 38 18.02 19.74 22.09
CA HIS A 38 17.92 19.41 20.67
C HIS A 38 19.26 19.67 19.97
N GLY A 39 19.71 18.70 19.18
CA GLY A 39 20.96 18.75 18.45
C GLY A 39 21.08 17.59 17.48
N ILE A 40 22.25 17.43 16.86
CA ILE A 40 22.43 16.51 15.74
C ILE A 40 22.05 15.07 16.07
N LEU A 41 22.37 14.59 17.27
CA LEU A 41 22.06 13.22 17.67
C LEU A 41 20.55 12.96 17.75
N SER A 42 19.81 13.89 18.36
CA SER A 42 18.34 13.84 18.46
C SER A 42 17.71 13.86 17.07
N SER A 43 18.16 14.77 16.20
CA SER A 43 17.73 14.85 14.80
C SER A 43 18.02 13.58 14.00
N SER A 44 19.23 13.04 14.09
CA SER A 44 19.64 11.83 13.38
C SER A 44 18.84 10.61 13.80
N LEU A 45 18.54 10.48 15.10
CA LEU A 45 17.70 9.40 15.62
C LEU A 45 16.24 9.51 15.14
N MET A 46 15.67 10.73 15.15
CA MET A 46 14.33 10.97 14.58
C MET A 46 14.29 10.68 13.07
N ALA A 47 15.31 11.11 12.32
CA ALA A 47 15.44 10.83 10.89
C ALA A 47 15.59 9.33 10.60
N LEU A 48 16.39 8.61 11.39
CA LEU A 48 16.55 7.16 11.29
C LEU A 48 15.22 6.43 11.52
N GLY A 49 14.43 6.86 12.50
CA GLY A 49 13.08 6.34 12.73
C GLY A 49 12.20 6.49 11.50
N LEU A 50 12.14 7.69 10.91
CA LEU A 50 11.36 7.91 9.68
C LEU A 50 11.84 7.10 8.48
N LEU A 51 13.16 6.94 8.31
CA LEU A 51 13.69 6.14 7.21
C LEU A 51 13.35 4.65 7.38
N LEU A 52 13.35 4.14 8.62
CA LEU A 52 12.95 2.77 8.91
C LEU A 52 11.45 2.54 8.71
N SER A 53 10.59 3.50 9.08
CA SER A 53 9.15 3.42 8.81
C SER A 53 8.87 3.44 7.31
N MET A 54 9.55 4.31 6.56
CA MET A 54 9.44 4.36 5.10
C MET A 54 9.94 3.07 4.43
N ALA A 55 11.09 2.53 4.87
CA ALA A 55 11.64 1.28 4.34
C ALA A 55 10.70 0.10 4.57
N SER A 56 10.04 0.05 5.73
CA SER A 56 8.97 -0.91 6.01
C SER A 56 7.86 -0.82 4.96
N VAL A 57 7.31 0.37 4.73
CA VAL A 57 6.23 0.57 3.75
C VAL A 57 6.70 0.19 2.34
N ALA A 58 7.95 0.50 1.97
CA ALA A 58 8.53 0.11 0.69
C ALA A 58 8.63 -1.41 0.50
N ILE A 59 8.98 -2.16 1.55
CA ILE A 59 8.92 -3.64 1.52
C ILE A 59 7.47 -4.09 1.26
N GLY A 60 6.51 -3.47 1.94
CA GLY A 60 5.09 -3.79 1.75
C GLY A 60 4.58 -3.53 0.32
N THR A 61 5.01 -2.44 -0.32
CA THR A 61 4.63 -2.13 -1.71
C THR A 61 5.28 -3.08 -2.72
N GLN A 62 6.50 -3.54 -2.47
CA GLN A 62 7.14 -4.56 -3.30
C GLN A 62 6.43 -5.92 -3.21
N ILE A 63 5.93 -6.28 -2.02
CA ILE A 63 5.19 -7.53 -1.81
C ILE A 63 3.78 -7.45 -2.42
N SER A 64 3.12 -6.29 -2.33
CA SER A 64 1.75 -6.07 -2.83
C SER A 64 1.69 -4.90 -3.81
N PRO A 65 2.22 -5.07 -5.04
CA PRO A 65 2.28 -4.01 -6.03
C PRO A 65 0.89 -3.51 -6.44
N GLY A 66 0.75 -2.19 -6.64
CA GLY A 66 -0.48 -1.55 -7.09
C GLY A 66 -1.52 -1.24 -6.00
N ARG A 67 -1.23 -1.55 -4.73
CA ARG A 67 -2.10 -1.16 -3.59
C ARG A 67 -1.79 0.24 -3.04
N LEU A 68 -0.59 0.73 -3.26
CA LEU A 68 -0.13 2.04 -2.81
C LEU A 68 0.79 2.64 -3.89
N ASP A 69 0.54 3.89 -4.24
CA ASP A 69 1.41 4.63 -5.15
C ASP A 69 2.68 5.08 -4.44
N PHE A 70 3.83 4.86 -5.08
CA PHE A 70 5.13 5.27 -4.53
C PHE A 70 5.21 6.77 -4.21
N ILE A 71 4.46 7.62 -4.93
CA ILE A 71 4.38 9.06 -4.69
C ILE A 71 3.96 9.38 -3.25
N GLN A 72 3.12 8.55 -2.63
CA GLN A 72 2.65 8.76 -1.27
C GLN A 72 3.75 8.53 -0.22
N ILE A 73 4.80 7.79 -0.56
CA ILE A 73 5.90 7.42 0.34
C ILE A 73 7.08 8.41 0.25
N ILE A 74 7.17 9.14 -0.88
CA ILE A 74 8.24 10.11 -1.17
C ILE A 74 8.42 11.19 -0.09
N PRO A 75 7.39 11.71 0.60
CA PRO A 75 7.58 12.76 1.59
C PRO A 75 8.49 12.40 2.78
N SER A 76 8.48 11.15 3.24
CA SER A 76 9.23 10.70 4.43
C SER A 76 10.75 10.93 4.34
N PRO A 77 11.46 10.59 3.24
CA PRO A 77 12.88 10.93 3.09
C PRO A 77 13.17 12.44 3.03
N PHE A 78 12.28 13.26 2.46
CA PHE A 78 12.45 14.72 2.49
C PHE A 78 12.36 15.26 3.91
N VAL A 79 11.43 14.74 4.71
CA VAL A 79 11.30 15.12 6.12
C VAL A 79 12.50 14.67 6.92
N ALA A 80 13.04 13.48 6.66
CA ALA A 80 14.28 13.02 7.29
C ALA A 80 15.45 13.98 7.00
N ILE A 81 15.58 14.50 5.77
CA ILE A 81 16.59 15.52 5.43
C ILE A 81 16.32 16.83 6.19
N ILE A 82 15.06 17.27 6.26
CA ILE A 82 14.70 18.48 7.02
C ILE A 82 15.09 18.33 8.48
N LEU A 83 14.86 17.17 9.12
CA LEU A 83 15.25 16.93 10.51
C LEU A 83 16.77 17.05 10.71
N LEU A 84 17.57 16.61 9.75
CA LEU A 84 19.04 16.74 9.78
C LEU A 84 19.51 18.20 9.67
N MET A 85 18.69 19.10 9.11
CA MET A 85 18.94 20.55 9.11
C MET A 85 18.65 21.21 10.48
N GLN A 86 18.27 20.42 11.49
CA GLN A 86 18.03 20.87 12.87
C GLN A 86 16.98 21.99 12.97
N PRO A 87 15.74 21.75 12.51
CA PRO A 87 14.67 22.73 12.67
C PRO A 87 14.37 22.93 14.17
N PRO A 88 13.61 23.97 14.54
CA PRO A 88 13.16 24.13 15.92
C PRO A 88 12.56 22.84 16.48
N TYR A 89 12.95 22.45 17.70
CA TYR A 89 12.63 21.13 18.26
C TYR A 89 11.15 20.74 18.15
N LEU A 90 10.24 21.66 18.48
CA LEU A 90 8.80 21.43 18.36
C LEU A 90 8.39 21.08 16.92
N LEU A 91 8.95 21.78 15.93
CA LEU A 91 8.70 21.48 14.52
C LEU A 91 9.28 20.12 14.13
N ALA A 92 10.48 19.79 14.62
CA ALA A 92 11.11 18.48 14.41
C ALA A 92 10.21 17.34 14.90
N VAL A 93 9.70 17.45 16.13
CA VAL A 93 8.81 16.45 16.74
C VAL A 93 7.49 16.34 15.96
N VAL A 94 6.85 17.47 15.63
CA VAL A 94 5.58 17.48 14.89
C VAL A 94 5.74 16.82 13.53
N LEU A 95 6.77 17.19 12.76
CA LEU A 95 7.06 16.56 11.47
C LEU A 95 7.31 15.07 11.64
N CYS A 96 8.17 14.69 12.58
CA CYS A 96 8.55 13.29 12.80
C CYS A 96 7.33 12.41 13.16
N VAL A 97 6.51 12.85 14.11
CA VAL A 97 5.30 12.11 14.51
C VAL A 97 4.28 12.05 13.38
N THR A 98 4.05 13.17 12.68
CA THR A 98 3.07 13.22 11.59
C THR A 98 3.42 12.25 10.47
N PHE A 99 4.68 12.25 10.00
CA PHE A 99 5.08 11.39 8.90
C PHE A 99 5.21 9.92 9.30
N TRP A 100 5.59 9.63 10.55
CA TRP A 100 5.52 8.27 11.06
C TRP A 100 4.07 7.73 11.10
N ILE A 101 3.09 8.56 11.48
CA ILE A 101 1.67 8.19 11.43
C ILE A 101 1.21 7.93 10.00
N LEU A 102 1.65 8.74 9.02
CA LEU A 102 1.33 8.52 7.61
C LEU A 102 1.89 7.17 7.13
N ASP A 103 3.18 6.90 7.40
CA ASP A 103 3.80 5.61 7.08
C ASP A 103 3.04 4.44 7.74
N TYR A 104 2.61 4.60 8.99
CA TYR A 104 1.83 3.59 9.70
C TYR A 104 0.48 3.34 9.02
N ARG A 105 -0.21 4.40 8.60
CA ARG A 105 -1.47 4.28 7.86
C ARG A 105 -1.28 3.58 6.53
N HIS A 106 -0.20 3.90 5.81
CA HIS A 106 0.15 3.21 4.55
C HIS A 106 0.45 1.73 4.78
N ALA A 107 1.23 1.40 5.81
CA ALA A 107 1.47 0.02 6.21
C ALA A 107 0.15 -0.71 6.58
N LYS A 108 -0.75 -0.04 7.30
CA LYS A 108 -2.07 -0.60 7.65
C LYS A 108 -2.92 -0.86 6.40
N LEU A 109 -2.90 0.04 5.41
CA LEU A 109 -3.63 -0.14 4.15
C LEU A 109 -3.11 -1.36 3.37
N LEU A 110 -1.79 -1.52 3.32
CA LEU A 110 -1.15 -2.67 2.67
C LEU A 110 -1.51 -4.00 3.37
N SER A 111 -1.71 -3.98 4.69
CA SER A 111 -2.03 -5.17 5.49
C SER A 111 -3.52 -5.53 5.57
N MET A 112 -4.45 -4.65 5.18
CA MET A 112 -5.91 -4.89 5.31
C MET A 112 -6.62 -5.30 4.02
N GLY A 113 -5.98 -5.20 2.85
CA GLY A 113 -6.64 -5.54 1.58
C GLY A 113 -6.87 -7.05 1.38
N PRO A 114 -7.88 -7.47 0.61
CA PRO A 114 -8.23 -8.87 0.41
C PRO A 114 -7.07 -9.68 -0.15
N PHE A 115 -6.58 -10.65 0.63
CA PHE A 115 -5.45 -11.52 0.25
C PHE A 115 -5.89 -12.75 -0.54
N THR A 116 -7.18 -12.87 -0.79
CA THR A 116 -7.75 -13.85 -1.69
C THR A 116 -8.31 -13.10 -2.88
N VAL A 117 -7.86 -13.47 -4.05
CA VAL A 117 -8.40 -12.98 -5.32
C VAL A 117 -8.80 -14.17 -6.16
N TYR A 118 -9.87 -14.00 -6.91
CA TYR A 118 -10.37 -14.97 -7.85
C TYR A 118 -9.96 -14.51 -9.25
N ARG A 119 -9.38 -15.42 -10.02
CA ARG A 119 -8.94 -15.14 -11.39
C ARG A 119 -9.67 -16.04 -12.38
N VAL A 120 -9.99 -15.47 -13.53
CA VAL A 120 -10.48 -16.21 -14.71
C VAL A 120 -9.61 -15.80 -15.87
N GLU A 121 -9.06 -16.78 -16.58
CA GLU A 121 -8.35 -16.51 -17.82
C GLU A 121 -9.31 -15.93 -18.86
N TRP A 122 -8.88 -14.88 -19.54
CA TRP A 122 -9.74 -14.13 -20.45
C TRP A 122 -8.97 -13.76 -21.71
N SER A 123 -9.52 -14.08 -22.88
CA SER A 123 -8.93 -13.62 -24.14
C SER A 123 -9.25 -12.13 -24.37
N PRO A 124 -8.28 -11.27 -24.70
CA PRO A 124 -8.54 -9.85 -24.93
C PRO A 124 -9.46 -9.57 -26.12
N GLN A 125 -9.63 -10.56 -27.01
CA GLN A 125 -10.50 -10.48 -28.18
C GLN A 125 -11.98 -10.74 -27.82
N ASP A 126 -12.22 -11.41 -26.68
CA ASP A 126 -13.58 -11.73 -26.23
C ASP A 126 -14.22 -10.50 -25.57
N ALA A 127 -15.44 -10.20 -25.98
CA ALA A 127 -16.24 -9.12 -25.38
C ALA A 127 -16.51 -9.42 -23.90
N LEU A 128 -16.39 -8.41 -23.03
CA LEU A 128 -16.66 -8.59 -21.62
C LEU A 128 -18.09 -9.09 -21.38
N PRO A 129 -18.28 -9.98 -20.39
CA PRO A 129 -19.58 -10.56 -20.11
C PRO A 129 -20.54 -9.44 -19.70
N VAL A 130 -21.77 -9.45 -20.23
CA VAL A 130 -22.79 -8.45 -19.94
C VAL A 130 -23.57 -8.87 -18.69
N ILE A 131 -23.43 -8.10 -17.61
CA ILE A 131 -24.18 -8.27 -16.37
C ILE A 131 -25.15 -7.08 -16.26
N PRO A 132 -26.46 -7.33 -16.10
CA PRO A 132 -27.45 -6.27 -15.93
C PRO A 132 -27.15 -5.33 -14.74
N SER A 133 -26.55 -5.86 -13.67
CA SER A 133 -26.23 -5.11 -12.45
C SER A 133 -24.84 -4.45 -12.45
N ALA A 134 -24.04 -4.63 -13.51
CA ALA A 134 -22.69 -4.07 -13.56
C ALA A 134 -22.65 -2.64 -14.09
N LYS A 135 -21.82 -1.82 -13.45
CA LYS A 135 -21.39 -0.52 -14.01
C LYS A 135 -20.09 -0.72 -14.76
N TYR A 136 -20.14 -0.62 -16.08
CA TYR A 136 -18.96 -0.76 -16.94
C TYR A 136 -18.20 0.56 -17.03
N SER A 137 -16.91 0.51 -16.73
CA SER A 137 -15.95 1.56 -17.07
C SER A 137 -15.38 1.35 -18.47
N ARG A 138 -15.25 0.09 -18.90
CA ARG A 138 -14.80 -0.32 -20.24
C ARG A 138 -15.55 -1.57 -20.69
N HIS A 139 -15.78 -1.67 -22.00
CA HIS A 139 -16.42 -2.82 -22.64
C HIS A 139 -15.41 -3.81 -23.26
N THR A 140 -14.14 -3.41 -23.37
CA THR A 140 -13.04 -4.23 -23.85
C THR A 140 -12.02 -4.47 -22.75
N TRP A 141 -11.28 -5.57 -22.85
CA TRP A 141 -10.26 -5.90 -21.87
C TRP A 141 -9.16 -4.83 -21.83
N ALA A 142 -8.74 -4.47 -20.62
CA ALA A 142 -7.66 -3.55 -20.34
C ALA A 142 -7.06 -3.85 -18.96
N ALA A 143 -5.79 -3.51 -18.76
CA ALA A 143 -5.11 -3.62 -17.46
C ALA A 143 -5.56 -2.51 -16.48
N SER A 144 -6.86 -2.37 -16.29
CA SER A 144 -7.52 -1.34 -15.49
C SER A 144 -8.79 -1.91 -14.86
N PRO A 145 -9.45 -1.18 -13.93
CA PRO A 145 -10.82 -1.50 -13.55
C PRO A 145 -11.71 -1.55 -14.80
N LEU A 146 -12.44 -2.64 -14.98
CA LEU A 146 -13.28 -2.89 -16.15
C LEU A 146 -14.74 -2.61 -15.86
N PHE A 147 -15.26 -3.20 -14.79
CA PHE A 147 -16.62 -2.99 -14.32
C PHE A 147 -16.72 -3.29 -12.83
N SER A 148 -17.79 -2.84 -12.22
CA SER A 148 -18.11 -3.11 -10.82
C SER A 148 -19.51 -3.67 -10.67
N VAL A 149 -19.67 -4.69 -9.84
CA VAL A 149 -20.96 -5.28 -9.45
C VAL A 149 -21.16 -4.98 -7.97
N GLY A 150 -22.04 -4.03 -7.65
CA GLY A 150 -22.15 -3.52 -6.28
C GLY A 150 -20.83 -2.88 -5.81
N GLU A 151 -20.26 -3.42 -4.72
CA GLU A 151 -18.95 -2.98 -4.20
C GLU A 151 -17.75 -3.75 -4.81
N VAL A 152 -18.01 -4.88 -5.47
CA VAL A 152 -16.97 -5.73 -6.05
C VAL A 152 -16.49 -5.14 -7.35
N LYS A 153 -15.18 -4.86 -7.42
CA LYS A 153 -14.52 -4.37 -8.63
C LYS A 153 -13.82 -5.50 -9.37
N VAL A 154 -14.11 -5.63 -10.66
CA VAL A 154 -13.38 -6.51 -11.57
C VAL A 154 -12.37 -5.71 -12.35
N LYS A 155 -11.13 -6.18 -12.38
CA LYS A 155 -10.03 -5.54 -13.11
C LYS A 155 -9.36 -6.54 -14.03
N GLY A 156 -8.89 -6.06 -15.18
CA GLY A 156 -8.03 -6.85 -16.04
C GLY A 156 -6.60 -6.83 -15.50
N ILE A 157 -5.95 -7.99 -15.48
CA ILE A 157 -4.54 -8.11 -15.11
C ILE A 157 -3.81 -8.96 -16.16
N ARG A 158 -2.53 -8.70 -16.36
CA ARG A 158 -1.67 -9.54 -17.20
C ARG A 158 -0.54 -10.10 -16.33
N ILE A 159 -0.40 -11.42 -16.29
CA ILE A 159 0.63 -12.13 -15.55
C ILE A 159 1.28 -13.13 -16.51
N ASN A 160 2.60 -13.07 -16.65
CA ASN A 160 3.39 -13.99 -17.49
C ASN A 160 2.86 -14.10 -18.93
N GLY A 161 2.38 -12.99 -19.52
CA GLY A 161 1.82 -12.95 -20.86
C GLY A 161 0.35 -13.39 -20.97
N ILE A 162 -0.21 -14.04 -19.94
CA ILE A 162 -1.60 -14.46 -19.89
C ILE A 162 -2.46 -13.34 -19.29
N THR A 163 -3.63 -13.12 -19.89
CA THR A 163 -4.60 -12.11 -19.47
C THR A 163 -5.69 -12.73 -18.62
N TYR A 164 -6.03 -12.07 -17.51
CA TYR A 164 -7.03 -12.53 -16.56
C TYR A 164 -8.02 -11.40 -16.24
N LEU A 165 -9.22 -11.79 -15.81
CA LEU A 165 -10.10 -10.99 -14.99
C LEU A 165 -9.84 -11.34 -13.52
N GLU A 166 -9.53 -10.35 -12.70
CA GLU A 166 -9.33 -10.50 -11.26
C GLU A 166 -10.48 -9.83 -10.49
N SER A 167 -11.05 -10.56 -9.53
CA SER A 167 -12.10 -10.11 -8.62
C SER A 167 -11.74 -10.49 -7.18
N THR A 168 -12.27 -9.75 -6.21
CA THR A 168 -12.13 -10.07 -4.78
C THR A 168 -13.11 -11.15 -4.32
N GLU A 169 -14.16 -11.40 -5.11
CA GLU A 169 -15.19 -12.40 -4.85
C GLU A 169 -15.52 -13.21 -6.11
N ILE A 170 -16.05 -14.42 -5.95
CA ILE A 170 -16.55 -15.23 -7.05
C ILE A 170 -17.82 -14.57 -7.56
N LEU A 171 -17.81 -14.11 -8.81
CA LEU A 171 -19.03 -13.69 -9.48
C LEU A 171 -19.68 -14.93 -10.11
N SER A 172 -20.82 -15.33 -9.57
CA SER A 172 -21.73 -16.23 -10.26
C SER A 172 -22.48 -15.44 -11.32
N TRP A 173 -22.08 -15.65 -12.57
CA TRP A 173 -22.84 -15.24 -13.73
C TRP A 173 -24.09 -16.13 -13.77
N SER A 174 -25.15 -15.78 -13.04
CA SER A 174 -26.44 -16.41 -13.32
C SER A 174 -26.83 -15.90 -14.70
N GLU A 175 -26.77 -16.79 -15.69
CA GLU A 175 -27.43 -16.60 -16.98
C GLU A 175 -28.86 -16.15 -16.68
N SER A 176 -29.14 -14.87 -16.91
CA SER A 176 -30.52 -14.42 -17.01
C SER A 176 -31.07 -15.05 -18.27
N GLU A 177 -32.02 -15.96 -18.10
CA GLU A 177 -32.90 -16.51 -19.14
C GLU A 177 -33.41 -15.44 -20.11
#